data_AF-A0A838N2H1-F1
#
_entry.id   AF-A0A838N2H1-F1
#
_cell.length_a   1.000
_cell.length_b   1.000
_cell.length_c   1.000
_cell.angle_alpha   90.00
_cell.angle_beta   90.00
_cell.angle_gamma   90.00
#
_symmetry.space_group_name_H-M   'P 1'
#
loop_
_entity.id
_entity.type
_entity.pdbx_description
1 polymer ?
#
loop_
_entity_poly.entity_id
_entity_poly.type
_entity_poly.pdbx_seq_one_letter_code
_entity_poly.pdbx_strand_id
1 'polypeptide(L)'
;MELYKVDIPRHLMPNLILSAERDELGIAAGLQDRVIQTYEGMVYMDFDRALMESRGYGSYEPLQPHVAPPLYVAFDPERAEVSDVPHRNLRDLFNRGDPTVLAAMQQYRTLTDRGRVALMSGDWKTLHEVVDANFDLRQTIMPIVPENLRMVEVARKTGASAKFAGSGGAICGIYHSGRQYQDLVDALAEIRCTVLRPMIDE
;
A
#
# COMPACT_ATOMS: atom_id res chain seq x y z
N MET A 1 18.94 -15.05 -12.86
CA MET A 1 18.70 -15.47 -14.26
C MET A 1 19.97 -15.43 -15.10
N GLU A 2 20.87 -14.48 -14.83
CA GLU A 2 22.21 -14.36 -15.43
C GLU A 2 23.03 -15.66 -15.40
N LEU A 3 22.93 -16.44 -14.31
CA LEU A 3 23.55 -17.77 -14.17
C LEU A 3 23.16 -18.75 -15.30
N TYR A 4 21.92 -18.68 -15.78
CA TYR A 4 21.37 -19.56 -16.81
C TYR A 4 21.19 -18.86 -18.16
N LYS A 5 21.55 -17.58 -18.27
CA LYS A 5 21.40 -16.74 -19.48
C LYS A 5 19.98 -16.74 -20.06
N VAL A 6 18.97 -16.82 -19.20
CA VAL A 6 17.57 -16.65 -19.59
C VAL A 6 17.21 -15.19 -19.38
N ASP A 7 16.56 -14.57 -20.36
CA ASP A 7 15.98 -13.24 -20.22
C ASP A 7 14.46 -13.37 -20.00
N ILE A 8 13.95 -12.69 -18.99
CA ILE A 8 12.50 -12.60 -18.74
C ILE A 8 12.10 -11.13 -18.86
N PRO A 9 11.14 -10.81 -19.75
CA PRO A 9 10.61 -9.47 -19.84
C PRO A 9 10.16 -8.96 -18.47
N ARG A 10 10.58 -7.75 -18.09
CA ARG A 10 10.34 -7.17 -16.75
C ARG A 10 8.87 -7.24 -16.31
N HIS A 11 7.94 -7.05 -17.24
CA HIS A 11 6.50 -7.09 -16.98
C HIS A 11 5.94 -8.51 -16.70
N LEU A 12 6.67 -9.58 -17.06
CA LEU A 12 6.32 -10.97 -16.75
C LEU A 12 6.94 -11.46 -15.44
N MET A 13 7.99 -10.81 -14.94
CA MET A 13 8.68 -11.20 -13.71
C MET A 13 7.73 -11.26 -12.49
N PRO A 14 6.81 -10.28 -12.25
CA PRO A 14 5.89 -10.35 -11.12
C PRO A 14 5.00 -11.60 -11.13
N ASN A 15 4.57 -12.03 -12.32
CA ASN A 15 3.75 -13.23 -12.48
C ASN A 15 4.54 -14.49 -12.18
N LEU A 16 5.80 -14.57 -12.61
CA LEU A 16 6.66 -15.73 -12.32
C LEU A 16 6.95 -15.84 -10.81
N ILE A 17 7.23 -14.72 -10.16
CA ILE A 17 7.46 -14.69 -8.71
C ILE A 17 6.17 -15.14 -7.99
N LEU A 18 5.02 -14.61 -8.41
CA LEU A 18 3.73 -15.01 -7.83
C LEU A 18 3.42 -16.49 -8.05
N SER A 19 3.72 -17.07 -9.22
CA SER A 19 3.49 -18.50 -9.44
C SER A 19 4.38 -19.36 -8.56
N ALA A 20 5.65 -19.00 -8.37
CA ALA A 20 6.52 -19.72 -7.45
C ALA A 20 5.98 -19.68 -6.01
N GLU A 21 5.55 -18.51 -5.54
CA GLU A 21 5.03 -18.37 -4.18
C GLU A 21 3.69 -19.06 -3.95
N ARG A 22 2.77 -18.96 -4.91
CA ARG A 22 1.42 -19.54 -4.80
C ARG A 22 1.41 -21.04 -5.11
N ASP A 23 2.00 -21.43 -6.23
CA ASP A 23 1.82 -22.77 -6.80
C ASP A 23 2.86 -23.76 -6.26
N GLU A 24 4.11 -23.32 -6.03
CA GLU A 24 5.17 -24.18 -5.52
C GLU A 24 5.26 -24.15 -3.98
N LEU A 25 5.09 -22.96 -3.37
CA LEU A 25 5.18 -22.80 -1.91
C LEU A 25 3.83 -22.86 -1.19
N GLY A 26 2.71 -22.77 -1.92
CA GLY A 26 1.37 -22.82 -1.34
C GLY A 26 0.99 -21.57 -0.51
N ILE A 27 1.70 -20.45 -0.69
CA ILE A 27 1.48 -19.22 0.07
C ILE A 27 0.48 -18.32 -0.66
N ALA A 28 -0.57 -17.89 0.04
CA ALA A 28 -1.55 -16.99 -0.53
C ALA A 28 -0.96 -15.58 -0.71
N ALA A 29 -0.85 -15.13 -1.97
CA ALA A 29 -0.21 -13.87 -2.33
C ALA A 29 -1.03 -13.07 -3.36
N GLY A 30 -0.69 -11.79 -3.49
CA GLY A 30 -1.21 -10.88 -4.52
C GLY A 30 -0.09 -10.29 -5.37
N LEU A 31 -0.43 -9.70 -6.51
CA LEU A 31 0.57 -9.20 -7.47
C LEU A 31 1.37 -7.98 -7.00
N GLN A 32 0.77 -7.08 -6.21
CA GLN A 32 1.32 -5.76 -5.90
C GLN A 32 2.76 -5.80 -5.36
N ASP A 33 3.03 -6.63 -4.35
CA ASP A 33 4.36 -6.68 -3.75
C ASP A 33 5.42 -7.20 -4.75
N ARG A 34 5.01 -8.05 -5.70
CA ARG A 34 5.92 -8.69 -6.66
C ARG A 34 6.24 -7.71 -7.77
N VAL A 35 5.28 -6.84 -8.10
CA VAL A 35 5.51 -5.69 -8.99
C VAL A 35 6.48 -4.72 -8.36
N ILE A 36 6.26 -4.26 -7.12
CA ILE A 36 7.17 -3.26 -6.52
C ILE A 36 8.58 -3.81 -6.29
N GLN A 37 8.72 -5.10 -5.95
CA GLN A 37 10.03 -5.77 -5.85
C GLN A 37 10.76 -5.87 -7.19
N THR A 38 10.04 -5.89 -8.31
CA THR A 38 10.62 -5.96 -9.66
C THR A 38 10.92 -4.56 -10.24
N TYR A 39 10.05 -3.60 -9.94
CA TYR A 39 10.07 -2.28 -10.54
C TYR A 39 10.84 -1.25 -9.72
N GLU A 40 10.88 -1.43 -8.40
CA GLU A 40 11.48 -0.53 -7.42
C GLU A 40 10.91 0.91 -7.50
N GLY A 41 11.39 1.82 -6.66
CA GLY A 41 10.94 3.21 -6.62
C GLY A 41 9.44 3.39 -6.31
N MET A 42 8.78 4.27 -7.05
CA MET A 42 7.33 4.49 -6.98
C MET A 42 6.66 3.99 -8.25
N VAL A 43 5.60 3.20 -8.11
CA VAL A 43 4.93 2.56 -9.25
C VAL A 43 3.41 2.69 -9.11
N TYR A 44 2.77 3.22 -10.15
CA TYR A 44 1.32 3.10 -10.32
C TYR A 44 1.01 1.79 -11.02
N MET A 45 0.11 1.01 -10.42
CA MET A 45 -0.20 -0.35 -10.86
C MET A 45 -1.68 -0.48 -11.22
N ASP A 46 -1.96 -0.96 -12.42
CA ASP A 46 -3.31 -1.26 -12.88
C ASP A 46 -3.46 -2.77 -13.14
N PHE A 47 -4.36 -3.40 -12.39
CA PHE A 47 -4.69 -4.83 -12.49
C PHE A 47 -6.09 -5.04 -13.08
N ASP A 48 -6.60 -4.09 -13.87
CA ASP A 48 -7.90 -4.21 -14.54
C ASP A 48 -8.05 -5.57 -15.24
N ARG A 49 -9.24 -6.18 -15.08
CA ARG A 49 -9.51 -7.53 -15.55
C ARG A 49 -9.33 -7.66 -17.06
N ALA A 50 -9.82 -6.71 -17.84
CA ALA A 50 -9.72 -6.78 -19.30
C ALA A 50 -8.26 -6.67 -19.75
N LEU A 51 -7.47 -5.83 -19.07
CA LEU A 51 -6.04 -5.71 -19.30
C LEU A 51 -5.32 -7.03 -19.02
N MET A 52 -5.54 -7.60 -17.83
CA MET A 52 -4.94 -8.86 -17.39
C MET A 52 -5.31 -10.02 -18.32
N GLU A 53 -6.58 -10.14 -18.73
CA GLU A 53 -7.05 -11.22 -19.62
C GLU A 53 -6.51 -11.09 -21.05
N SER A 54 -6.31 -9.86 -21.55
CA SER A 54 -5.85 -9.64 -22.93
C SER A 54 -4.37 -9.96 -23.14
N ARG A 55 -3.51 -9.72 -22.14
CA ARG A 55 -2.04 -9.83 -22.30
C ARG A 55 -1.33 -10.64 -21.22
N GLY A 56 -2.04 -11.04 -20.17
CA GLY A 56 -1.50 -11.83 -19.06
C GLY A 56 -0.81 -11.04 -17.95
N TYR A 57 -0.72 -9.70 -18.03
CA TYR A 57 -0.05 -8.86 -17.02
C TYR A 57 -0.70 -7.46 -16.91
N GLY A 58 -0.51 -6.82 -15.76
CA GLY A 58 -1.07 -5.50 -15.43
C GLY A 58 -0.27 -4.34 -16.04
N SER A 59 -0.74 -3.11 -15.90
CA SER A 59 0.03 -1.91 -16.29
C SER A 59 0.87 -1.46 -15.10
N TYR A 60 2.18 -1.31 -15.31
CA TYR A 60 3.11 -0.93 -14.27
C TYR A 60 3.86 0.31 -14.74
N GLU A 61 3.46 1.47 -14.22
CA GLU A 61 4.00 2.77 -14.59
C GLU A 61 4.93 3.28 -13.49
N PRO A 62 6.26 3.34 -13.72
CA PRO A 62 7.17 4.03 -12.82
C PRO A 62 6.80 5.52 -12.72
N LEU A 63 6.73 6.04 -11.50
CA LEU A 63 6.42 7.42 -11.19
C LEU A 63 7.68 8.15 -10.74
N GLN A 64 7.88 9.34 -11.28
CA GLN A 64 8.98 10.24 -10.93
C GLN A 64 8.42 11.63 -10.62
N PRO A 65 7.89 11.86 -9.40
CA PRO A 65 7.42 13.18 -9.00
C PRO A 65 8.60 14.16 -8.92
N HIS A 66 8.38 15.40 -9.37
CA HIS A 66 9.42 16.44 -9.37
C HIS A 66 9.93 16.82 -7.97
N VAL A 67 9.12 16.59 -6.95
CA VAL A 67 9.43 16.85 -5.56
C VAL A 67 9.17 15.58 -4.77
N ALA A 68 10.16 15.16 -3.99
CA ALA A 68 10.02 14.00 -3.12
C ALA A 68 8.86 14.24 -2.12
N PRO A 69 7.90 13.30 -2.01
CA PRO A 69 6.79 13.46 -1.08
C PRO A 69 7.30 13.38 0.38
N PRO A 70 6.72 14.15 1.31
CA PRO A 70 7.12 14.14 2.72
C PRO A 70 6.55 12.91 3.44
N LEU A 71 7.01 11.73 3.04
CA LEU A 71 6.55 10.44 3.55
C LEU A 71 7.17 10.11 4.90
N TYR A 72 6.40 9.37 5.70
CA TYR A 72 6.91 8.64 6.85
C TYR A 72 6.37 7.21 6.85
N VAL A 73 7.07 6.33 7.54
CA VAL A 73 6.57 5.01 7.93
C VAL A 73 6.67 4.91 9.44
N ALA A 74 5.68 4.31 10.07
CA ALA A 74 5.75 3.96 11.48
C ALA A 74 5.29 2.53 11.72
N PHE A 75 5.93 1.84 12.66
CA PHE A 75 5.65 0.44 12.94
C PHE A 75 5.83 0.13 14.43
N ASP A 76 5.12 -0.88 14.91
CA ASP A 76 5.33 -1.44 16.25
C ASP A 76 6.41 -2.54 16.17
N PRO A 77 7.60 -2.36 16.77
CA PRO A 77 8.71 -3.31 16.66
C PRO A 77 8.44 -4.64 17.37
N GLU A 78 7.49 -4.69 18.31
CA GLU A 78 7.14 -5.92 19.03
C GLU A 78 5.99 -6.68 18.36
N ARG A 79 5.40 -6.13 17.30
CA ARG A 79 4.20 -6.68 16.67
C ARG A 79 4.45 -7.10 15.23
N ALA A 80 4.34 -8.40 14.99
CA ALA A 80 4.18 -8.98 13.65
C ALA A 80 2.72 -9.42 13.48
N GLU A 81 2.02 -8.90 12.47
CA GLU A 81 0.65 -9.30 12.15
C GLU A 81 0.62 -10.34 11.04
N VAL A 82 -0.15 -11.42 11.24
CA VAL A 82 -0.37 -12.45 10.22
C VAL A 82 -1.58 -12.06 9.38
N SER A 83 -1.37 -11.82 8.09
CA SER A 83 -2.40 -11.32 7.17
C SER A 83 -3.45 -12.34 6.75
N ASP A 84 -3.27 -13.63 7.04
CA ASP A 84 -4.01 -14.69 6.34
C ASP A 84 -5.53 -14.69 6.57
N VAL A 85 -6.00 -14.48 7.79
CA VAL A 85 -7.43 -14.66 8.10
C VAL A 85 -8.31 -13.52 7.57
N PRO A 86 -7.98 -12.22 7.79
CA PRO A 86 -8.82 -11.13 7.29
C PRO A 86 -8.87 -11.06 5.76
N HIS A 87 -7.77 -11.37 5.07
CA HIS A 87 -7.69 -11.29 3.61
C HIS A 87 -8.42 -12.43 2.90
N ARG A 88 -8.47 -13.63 3.49
CA ARG A 88 -9.28 -14.74 2.94
C ARG A 88 -10.77 -14.40 2.92
N ASN A 89 -11.29 -13.85 4.02
CA ASN A 89 -12.70 -13.43 4.10
C ASN A 89 -13.04 -12.35 3.07
N LEU A 90 -12.19 -11.32 2.92
CA LEU A 90 -12.40 -10.28 1.91
C LEU A 90 -12.44 -10.84 0.48
N ARG A 91 -11.57 -11.82 0.17
CA ARG A 91 -11.55 -12.48 -1.13
C ARG A 91 -12.82 -13.27 -1.40
N ASP A 92 -13.32 -14.00 -0.41
CA ASP A 92 -14.57 -14.76 -0.52
C ASP A 92 -15.77 -13.82 -0.73
N LEU A 93 -15.82 -12.70 0.00
CA LEU A 93 -16.81 -11.63 -0.17
C LEU A 93 -16.79 -11.04 -1.59
N PHE A 94 -15.60 -10.78 -2.13
CA PHE A 94 -15.44 -10.30 -3.49
C PHE A 94 -15.93 -11.33 -4.52
N ASN A 95 -15.52 -12.60 -4.38
CA ASN A 95 -15.85 -13.67 -5.32
C ASN A 95 -17.35 -13.96 -5.39
N ARG A 96 -18.07 -13.83 -4.28
CA ARG A 96 -19.53 -13.98 -4.24
C ARG A 96 -20.29 -12.72 -4.70
N GLY A 97 -19.57 -11.66 -5.07
CA GLY A 97 -20.16 -10.41 -5.56
C GLY A 97 -20.82 -9.56 -4.47
N ASP A 98 -20.26 -9.54 -3.25
CA ASP A 98 -20.78 -8.69 -2.18
C ASP A 98 -20.79 -7.21 -2.61
N PRO A 99 -21.96 -6.54 -2.62
CA PRO A 99 -22.10 -5.20 -3.19
C PRO A 99 -21.28 -4.15 -2.43
N THR A 100 -21.09 -4.32 -1.12
CA THR A 100 -20.29 -3.41 -0.29
C THR A 100 -18.82 -3.50 -0.69
N VAL A 101 -18.32 -4.72 -0.85
CA VAL A 101 -16.93 -4.95 -1.25
C VAL A 101 -16.68 -4.49 -2.69
N LEU A 102 -17.59 -4.80 -3.62
CA LEU A 102 -17.46 -4.33 -5.01
C LEU A 102 -17.46 -2.80 -5.12
N ALA A 103 -18.34 -2.12 -4.38
CA ALA A 103 -18.36 -0.67 -4.33
C ALA A 103 -17.07 -0.10 -3.74
N ALA A 104 -16.55 -0.70 -2.67
CA ALA A 104 -15.27 -0.30 -2.08
C ALA A 104 -14.10 -0.48 -3.06
N MET A 105 -14.06 -1.58 -3.83
CA MET A 105 -13.00 -1.78 -4.84
C MET A 105 -13.02 -0.69 -5.93
N GLN A 106 -14.20 -0.24 -6.35
CA GLN A 106 -14.31 0.89 -7.29
C GLN A 106 -13.86 2.22 -6.67
N GLN A 107 -14.16 2.44 -5.39
CA GLN A 107 -13.69 3.63 -4.68
C GLN A 107 -12.16 3.59 -4.48
N TYR A 108 -11.56 2.44 -4.21
CA TYR A 108 -10.10 2.31 -4.15
C TYR A 108 -9.44 2.71 -5.46
N ARG A 109 -9.98 2.29 -6.61
CA ARG A 109 -9.51 2.73 -7.93
C ARG A 109 -9.52 4.25 -8.02
N THR A 110 -10.65 4.87 -7.68
CA THR A 110 -10.82 6.33 -7.72
C THR A 110 -9.83 7.06 -6.80
N LEU A 111 -9.63 6.57 -5.57
CA LEU A 111 -8.66 7.15 -4.63
C LEU A 111 -7.22 7.00 -5.13
N THR A 112 -6.89 5.85 -5.74
CA THR A 112 -5.56 5.59 -6.30
C THR A 112 -5.25 6.53 -7.46
N ASP A 113 -6.21 6.72 -8.38
CA ASP A 113 -6.05 7.64 -9.52
C ASP A 113 -5.87 9.09 -9.06
N ARG A 114 -6.68 9.53 -8.09
CA ARG A 114 -6.53 10.85 -7.46
C ARG A 114 -5.17 10.99 -6.76
N GLY A 115 -4.72 9.94 -6.07
CA GLY A 115 -3.42 9.92 -5.41
C GLY A 115 -2.24 10.01 -6.38
N ARG A 116 -2.30 9.32 -7.53
CA ARG A 116 -1.31 9.46 -8.60
C ARG A 116 -1.23 10.90 -9.10
N VAL A 117 -2.37 11.52 -9.42
CA VAL A 117 -2.40 12.91 -9.89
C VAL A 117 -1.81 13.85 -8.85
N ALA A 118 -2.24 13.73 -7.59
CA ALA A 118 -1.77 14.58 -6.50
C ALA A 118 -0.27 14.43 -6.22
N LEU A 119 0.24 13.19 -6.24
CA LEU A 119 1.67 12.91 -6.08
C LEU A 119 2.49 13.55 -7.20
N MET A 120 2.07 13.38 -8.45
CA MET A 120 2.81 13.90 -9.60
C MET A 120 2.76 15.43 -9.71
N SER A 121 1.68 16.07 -9.25
CA SER A 121 1.53 17.53 -9.28
C SER A 121 2.08 18.24 -8.04
N GLY A 122 2.50 17.51 -7.01
CA GLY A 122 2.90 18.09 -5.73
C GLY A 122 1.75 18.63 -4.89
N ASP A 123 0.51 18.19 -5.16
CA ASP A 123 -0.67 18.56 -4.37
C ASP A 123 -0.75 17.72 -3.08
N TRP A 124 0.03 18.13 -2.10
CA TRP A 124 0.11 17.46 -0.80
C TRP A 124 -1.20 17.48 -0.02
N LYS A 125 -2.05 18.48 -0.26
CA LYS A 125 -3.37 18.53 0.38
C LYS A 125 -4.25 17.40 -0.14
N THR A 126 -4.36 17.24 -1.46
CA THR A 126 -5.14 16.13 -2.02
C THR A 126 -4.51 14.78 -1.66
N LEU A 127 -3.18 14.68 -1.65
CA LEU A 127 -2.49 13.44 -1.26
C LEU A 127 -2.79 13.06 0.20
N HIS A 128 -2.86 14.04 1.10
CA HIS A 128 -3.26 13.83 2.50
C HIS A 128 -4.68 13.25 2.59
N GLU A 129 -5.64 13.89 1.92
CA GLU A 129 -7.04 13.49 1.93
C GLU A 129 -7.25 12.08 1.37
N VAL A 130 -6.57 11.70 0.27
CA VAL A 130 -6.72 10.36 -0.30
C VAL A 130 -6.06 9.28 0.54
N VAL A 131 -4.96 9.58 1.23
CA VAL A 131 -4.33 8.65 2.18
C VAL A 131 -5.30 8.33 3.31
N ASP A 132 -5.92 9.36 3.87
CA ASP A 132 -6.85 9.16 4.98
C ASP A 132 -8.12 8.43 4.54
N ALA A 133 -8.71 8.87 3.42
CA ALA A 133 -9.89 8.23 2.84
C ALA A 133 -9.66 6.76 2.46
N ASN A 134 -8.42 6.38 2.08
CA ASN A 134 -8.08 5.00 1.78
C ASN A 134 -8.21 4.10 3.02
N PHE A 135 -7.75 4.57 4.18
CA PHE A 135 -7.89 3.82 5.43
C PHE A 135 -9.35 3.82 5.92
N ASP A 136 -10.04 4.94 5.80
CA ASP A 136 -11.46 5.03 6.18
C ASP A 136 -12.31 4.05 5.37
N LEU A 137 -12.04 3.94 4.07
CA LEU A 137 -12.66 2.95 3.20
C LEU A 137 -12.34 1.51 3.63
N ARG A 138 -11.10 1.23 4.06
CA ARG A 138 -10.69 -0.10 4.56
C ARG A 138 -11.55 -0.55 5.73
N GLN A 139 -11.84 0.36 6.66
CA GLN A 139 -12.67 0.06 7.84
C GLN A 139 -14.09 -0.39 7.47
N THR A 140 -14.60 -0.03 6.28
CA THR A 140 -15.94 -0.42 5.83
C THR A 140 -16.03 -1.89 5.37
N ILE A 141 -14.90 -2.52 5.04
CA ILE A 141 -14.86 -3.86 4.44
C ILE A 141 -13.96 -4.84 5.20
N MET A 142 -13.17 -4.37 6.16
CA MET A 142 -12.27 -5.20 6.97
C MET A 142 -12.32 -4.75 8.43
N PRO A 143 -12.44 -5.69 9.38
CA PRO A 143 -12.27 -5.35 10.79
C PRO A 143 -10.82 -4.95 11.04
N ILE A 144 -10.63 -3.89 11.84
CA ILE A 144 -9.32 -3.41 12.25
C ILE A 144 -9.13 -3.70 13.73
N VAL A 145 -8.02 -4.36 14.07
CA VAL A 145 -7.67 -4.60 15.48
C VAL A 145 -7.38 -3.27 16.19
N PRO A 146 -7.81 -3.10 17.46
CA PRO A 146 -7.75 -1.81 18.15
C PRO A 146 -6.36 -1.17 18.16
N GLU A 147 -5.30 -1.96 18.25
CA GLU A 147 -3.93 -1.47 18.34
C GLU A 147 -3.45 -0.86 17.02
N ASN A 148 -3.78 -1.49 15.89
CA ASN A 148 -3.46 -0.92 14.58
C ASN A 148 -4.31 0.32 14.29
N LEU A 149 -5.58 0.34 14.74
CA LEU A 149 -6.41 1.55 14.66
C LEU A 149 -5.79 2.69 15.49
N ARG A 150 -5.32 2.37 16.70
CA ARG A 150 -4.68 3.35 17.60
C ARG A 150 -3.46 4.01 16.96
N MET A 151 -2.65 3.27 16.21
CA MET A 151 -1.51 3.84 15.46
C MET A 151 -1.96 4.93 14.48
N VAL A 152 -3.00 4.66 13.69
CA VAL A 152 -3.55 5.62 12.72
C VAL A 152 -4.12 6.85 13.43
N GLU A 153 -4.90 6.64 14.50
CA GLU A 153 -5.50 7.75 15.26
C GLU A 153 -4.46 8.65 15.92
N VAL A 154 -3.40 8.07 16.51
CA VAL A 154 -2.31 8.83 17.13
C VAL A 154 -1.57 9.66 16.08
N ALA A 155 -1.25 9.06 14.93
CA ALA A 155 -0.62 9.80 13.84
C ALA A 155 -1.51 10.95 13.35
N ARG A 156 -2.80 10.71 13.09
CA ARG A 156 -3.74 11.74 12.61
C ARG A 156 -3.97 12.88 13.61
N LYS A 157 -3.89 12.61 14.92
CA LYS A 157 -3.99 13.66 15.96
C LYS A 157 -2.88 14.72 15.87
N THR A 158 -1.76 14.39 15.23
CA THR A 158 -0.65 15.33 14.98
C THR A 158 -0.87 16.16 13.71
N GLY A 159 -1.91 15.85 12.93
CA GLY A 159 -2.24 16.43 11.64
C GLY A 159 -1.49 15.79 10.45
N ALA A 160 -0.75 14.71 10.65
CA ALA A 160 -0.26 13.87 9.56
C ALA A 160 -1.41 13.02 8.99
N SER A 161 -1.37 12.67 7.71
CA SER A 161 -2.26 11.62 7.21
C SER A 161 -1.73 10.26 7.63
N ALA A 162 -2.59 9.24 7.68
CA ALA A 162 -2.17 7.89 8.00
C ALA A 162 -3.10 6.84 7.40
N LYS A 163 -2.47 5.81 6.84
CA LYS A 163 -3.10 4.54 6.44
C LYS A 163 -2.17 3.38 6.74
N PHE A 164 -2.67 2.15 6.58
CA PHE A 164 -1.79 0.98 6.65
C PHE A 164 -0.82 0.93 5.47
N ALA A 165 0.43 0.57 5.76
CA ALA A 165 1.45 0.26 4.75
C ALA A 165 1.20 -1.09 4.06
N GLY A 166 0.40 -1.95 4.69
CA GLY A 166 0.01 -3.27 4.18
C GLY A 166 -1.14 -3.87 4.98
N SER A 167 -0.96 -5.08 5.50
CA SER A 167 -2.03 -5.82 6.18
C SER A 167 -2.31 -5.37 7.62
N GLY A 168 -1.30 -4.82 8.31
CA GLY A 168 -1.33 -4.37 9.71
C GLY A 168 0.10 -4.22 10.27
N GLY A 169 0.25 -3.70 11.49
CA GLY A 169 1.56 -3.58 12.17
C GLY A 169 2.46 -2.43 11.70
N ALA A 170 2.16 -1.84 10.54
CA ALA A 170 2.84 -0.65 10.03
C ALA A 170 1.84 0.31 9.34
N ILE A 171 2.08 1.60 9.55
CA ILE A 171 1.35 2.70 8.92
C ILE A 171 2.30 3.56 8.07
N CYS A 172 1.75 4.23 7.08
CA CYS A 172 2.45 5.25 6.31
C CYS A 172 1.52 6.43 6.04
N GLY A 173 2.12 7.58 5.74
CA GLY A 173 1.38 8.78 5.40
C GLY A 173 2.32 9.95 5.10
N ILE A 174 1.76 11.15 5.05
CA ILE A 174 2.52 12.38 4.81
C ILE A 174 2.38 13.39 5.95
N TYR A 175 3.44 14.15 6.16
CA TYR A 175 3.52 15.28 7.10
C TYR A 175 3.86 16.58 6.35
N HIS A 176 3.66 17.73 7.00
CA HIS A 176 3.74 19.05 6.34
C HIS A 176 4.92 19.91 6.82
N SER A 177 5.51 19.60 7.97
CA SER A 177 6.64 20.36 8.51
C SER A 177 7.54 19.52 9.40
N GLY A 178 8.78 19.96 9.61
CA GLY A 178 9.69 19.32 10.56
C GLY A 178 9.16 19.29 11.99
N ARG A 179 8.41 20.33 12.41
CA ARG A 179 7.75 20.35 13.72
C ARG A 179 6.67 19.27 13.82
N GLN A 180 5.80 19.17 12.82
CA GLN A 180 4.78 18.12 12.79
C GLN A 180 5.42 16.72 12.75
N TYR A 181 6.53 16.55 12.03
CA TYR A 181 7.27 15.28 12.03
C TYR A 181 7.79 14.93 13.44
N GLN A 182 8.28 15.90 14.20
CA GLN A 182 8.69 15.67 15.58
C GLN A 182 7.49 15.34 16.48
N ASP A 183 6.39 16.10 16.37
CA ASP A 183 5.14 15.83 17.10
C ASP A 183 4.63 14.39 16.80
N LEU A 184 4.79 13.92 15.56
CA LEU A 184 4.49 12.56 15.12
C LEU A 184 5.40 11.50 15.76
N VAL A 185 6.71 11.74 15.78
CA VAL A 185 7.69 10.85 16.43
C VAL A 185 7.38 10.70 17.91
N ASP A 186 7.16 11.81 18.60
CA ASP A 186 6.92 11.83 20.04
C ASP A 186 5.60 11.11 20.38
N ALA A 187 4.52 11.43 19.67
CA ALA A 187 3.21 10.83 19.91
C ALA A 187 3.18 9.32 19.62
N LEU A 188 3.86 8.84 18.57
CA LEU A 188 3.94 7.42 18.26
C LEU A 188 4.88 6.65 19.20
N ALA A 189 5.92 7.31 19.73
CA ALA A 189 6.79 6.72 20.74
C ALA A 189 6.05 6.42 22.05
N GLU A 190 5.05 7.22 22.43
CA GLU A 190 4.20 6.96 23.62
C GLU A 190 3.45 5.63 23.54
N ILE A 191 3.17 5.14 22.32
CA ILE A 191 2.56 3.84 22.08
C ILE A 191 3.57 2.79 21.59
N ARG A 192 4.86 3.01 21.86
CA ARG A 192 6.01 2.13 21.53
C ARG A 192 6.23 1.90 20.04
N CYS A 193 5.69 2.78 19.18
CA CYS A 193 5.95 2.71 17.74
C CYS A 193 7.24 3.44 17.39
N THR A 194 7.95 2.95 16.37
CA THR A 194 9.11 3.59 15.77
C THR A 194 8.69 4.30 14.49
N VAL A 195 9.16 5.53 14.29
CA VAL A 195 8.94 6.32 13.06
C VAL A 195 10.24 6.42 12.29
N LEU A 196 10.17 6.22 10.97
CA LEU A 196 11.29 6.43 10.05
C LEU A 196 10.87 7.32 8.88
N ARG A 197 11.87 8.02 8.32
CA ARG A 197 11.73 8.74 7.06
C ARG A 197 12.33 7.87 5.95
N PRO A 198 11.52 7.33 5.02
CA PRO A 198 12.04 6.53 3.93
C PRO A 198 12.84 7.42 2.97
N MET A 199 13.96 6.88 2.48
CA MET A 199 14.64 7.40 1.29
C MET A 199 14.20 6.52 0.13
N ILE A 200 13.75 7.14 -0.95
CA ILE A 200 13.38 6.45 -2.19
C ILE A 200 14.48 6.80 -3.18
N ASP A 201 15.33 5.83 -3.49
CA ASP A 201 16.39 5.99 -4.47
C ASP A 201 15.80 6.01 -5.90
N GLU A 202 16.45 6.76 -6.80
CA GLU A 202 16.11 6.85 -8.23
C GLU A 202 16.62 5.65 -9.04
#